data_AF-J6UFY4-F1
#
_entry.id   AF-J6UFY4-F1
#
_cell.length_a   1.000
_cell.length_b   1.000
_cell.length_c   1.000
_cell.angle_alpha   90.00
_cell.angle_beta   90.00
_cell.angle_gamma   90.00
#
_symmetry.space_group_name_H-M   'P 1'
#
loop_
_entity.id
_entity.type
_entity.pdbx_description
1 polymer ?
#
loop_
_entity_poly.entity_id
_entity_poly.type
_entity_poly.pdbx_seq_one_letter_code
_entity_poly.pdbx_strand_id
1 'polypeptide(L)'
;MVFAFDTLGFSKRLREAGIPGEQAEAHAEAARDFIMVELVTKTDLAAALSALEGRLDGRIENLETRLEAKIREGDAALAGRIDGLEAKIERLSLQLTVRLGALMVAGIGALALIQRLN
;
A
#
# COMPACT_ATOMS: atom_id res chain seq x y z
N MET A 1 11.25 -33.87 1.23
CA MET A 1 11.40 -35.18 0.55
C MET A 1 11.46 -34.92 -0.94
N VAL A 2 12.66 -34.97 -1.53
CA VAL A 2 12.84 -34.85 -2.99
C VAL A 2 12.37 -36.16 -3.60
N PHE A 3 11.26 -36.15 -4.34
CA PHE A 3 10.88 -37.29 -5.16
C PHE A 3 11.74 -37.25 -6.42
N ALA A 4 12.91 -37.85 -6.36
CA ALA A 4 13.71 -38.10 -7.54
C ALA A 4 12.94 -39.03 -8.48
N PHE A 5 13.08 -38.83 -9.79
CA PHE A 5 12.48 -39.72 -10.78
C PHE A 5 12.99 -41.15 -10.59
N ASP A 6 12.08 -42.09 -10.30
CA ASP A 6 12.41 -43.50 -10.13
C ASP A 6 12.61 -44.17 -11.50
N THR A 7 13.85 -44.06 -12.00
CA THR A 7 14.28 -44.63 -13.28
C THR A 7 14.12 -46.16 -13.29
N LEU A 8 14.32 -46.82 -12.15
CA LEU A 8 14.18 -48.28 -12.03
C LEU A 8 12.71 -48.70 -12.10
N GLY A 9 11.83 -48.06 -11.34
CA GLY A 9 10.39 -48.30 -11.40
C GLY A 9 9.81 -48.02 -12.80
N PHE A 10 10.30 -46.97 -13.47
CA PHE A 10 9.91 -46.64 -14.84
C PHE A 10 10.31 -47.74 -15.83
N SER A 11 11.56 -48.20 -15.82
CA SER A 11 12.02 -49.29 -16.69
C SER A 11 11.29 -50.62 -16.41
N LYS A 12 10.94 -50.91 -15.15
CA LYS A 12 10.17 -52.10 -14.78
C LYS A 12 8.78 -52.08 -15.40
N ARG A 13 8.07 -50.95 -15.33
CA ARG A 13 6.76 -50.82 -15.99
C ARG A 13 6.83 -50.99 -17.50
N LEU A 14 7.86 -50.45 -18.14
CA LEU A 14 8.03 -50.62 -19.59
C LEU A 14 8.26 -52.09 -19.96
N ARG A 15 9.05 -52.82 -19.17
CA ARG A 15 9.24 -54.27 -19.33
C ARG A 15 7.94 -55.06 -19.15
N GLU A 16 7.16 -54.74 -18.12
CA GLU A 16 5.84 -55.35 -17.87
C GLU A 16 4.86 -55.09 -19.03
N ALA A 17 5.02 -53.97 -19.73
CA ALA A 17 4.26 -53.63 -20.94
C ALA A 17 4.80 -54.29 -22.22
N GLY A 18 5.83 -55.14 -22.13
CA GLY A 18 6.40 -55.89 -23.24
C GLY A 18 7.57 -55.22 -23.96
N ILE A 19 8.11 -54.11 -23.45
CA ILE A 19 9.33 -53.49 -24.00
C ILE A 19 10.58 -54.29 -23.57
N PRO A 20 11.51 -54.63 -24.48
CA PRO A 20 12.75 -55.31 -24.13
C PRO A 20 13.56 -54.56 -23.07
N GLY A 21 14.28 -55.30 -22.21
CA GLY A 21 14.99 -54.73 -21.05
C GLY A 21 15.94 -53.58 -21.40
N GLU A 22 16.78 -53.76 -22.41
CA GLU A 22 17.72 -52.71 -22.86
C GLU A 22 16.99 -51.44 -23.32
N GLN A 23 15.87 -51.58 -24.04
CA GLN A 23 15.08 -50.45 -24.51
C GLN A 23 14.34 -49.75 -23.37
N ALA A 24 13.80 -50.52 -22.43
CA ALA A 24 13.13 -49.99 -21.24
C ALA A 24 14.08 -49.18 -20.35
N GLU A 25 15.34 -49.64 -20.21
CA GLU A 25 16.39 -48.93 -19.49
C GLU A 25 16.83 -47.67 -20.24
N ALA A 26 17.08 -47.76 -21.55
CA ALA A 26 17.40 -46.61 -22.39
C ALA A 26 16.30 -45.53 -22.38
N HIS A 27 15.02 -45.92 -22.39
CA HIS A 27 13.89 -44.99 -22.28
C HIS A 27 13.85 -44.29 -20.91
N ALA A 28 14.11 -45.03 -19.82
CA ALA A 28 14.12 -44.47 -18.48
C ALA A 28 15.27 -43.46 -18.31
N GLU A 29 16.45 -43.78 -18.85
CA GLU A 29 17.62 -42.91 -18.86
C GLU A 29 17.38 -41.65 -19.71
N ALA A 30 16.84 -41.82 -20.94
CA ALA A 30 16.48 -40.69 -21.78
C ALA A 30 15.43 -39.77 -21.13
N ALA A 31 14.43 -40.32 -20.44
CA ALA A 31 13.46 -39.51 -19.70
C ALA A 31 14.12 -38.73 -18.55
N ARG A 32 15.09 -39.34 -17.85
CA ARG A 32 15.85 -38.65 -16.80
C ARG A 32 16.70 -37.50 -17.36
N ASP A 33 17.40 -37.75 -18.46
CA ASP A 33 18.40 -36.84 -18.98
C ASP A 33 17.80 -35.70 -19.81
N PHE A 34 16.70 -35.95 -20.52
CA PHE A 34 16.10 -34.98 -21.44
C PHE A 34 14.77 -34.38 -20.96
N ILE A 35 14.00 -35.09 -20.13
CA ILE A 35 12.68 -34.60 -19.66
C ILE A 35 12.80 -34.03 -18.25
N MET A 36 13.40 -34.78 -17.33
CA MET A 36 13.39 -34.41 -15.91
C MET A 36 14.27 -33.21 -15.56
N VAL A 37 15.23 -32.85 -16.42
CA VAL A 37 16.11 -31.70 -16.22
C VAL A 37 15.37 -30.37 -16.40
N GLU A 38 14.32 -30.33 -17.24
CA GLU A 38 13.55 -29.11 -17.51
C GLU A 38 12.34 -28.92 -16.57
N LEU A 39 12.03 -29.92 -15.73
CA LEU A 39 10.88 -29.84 -14.84
C LEU A 39 11.20 -29.04 -13.58
N VAL A 40 10.28 -28.14 -13.24
CA VAL A 40 10.26 -27.44 -11.94
C VAL A 40 10.02 -28.45 -10.83
N THR A 41 10.92 -28.49 -9.85
CA THR A 41 10.77 -29.36 -8.67
C THR A 41 9.87 -28.71 -7.61
N LYS A 42 9.41 -29.52 -6.66
CA LYS A 42 8.71 -29.00 -5.46
C LYS A 42 9.56 -28.02 -4.67
N THR A 43 10.88 -28.21 -4.66
CA THR A 43 11.82 -27.30 -3.98
C THR A 43 11.89 -25.96 -4.69
N ASP A 44 11.96 -25.95 -6.02
CA ASP A 44 11.97 -24.72 -6.81
C ASP A 44 10.67 -23.94 -6.60
N LEU A 45 9.53 -24.65 -6.59
CA LEU A 45 8.23 -24.04 -6.31
C LEU A 45 8.15 -23.48 -4.89
N ALA A 46 8.64 -24.20 -3.89
CA ALA A 46 8.67 -23.73 -2.50
C ALA A 46 9.56 -22.49 -2.34
N ALA A 47 10.72 -22.47 -3.01
CA ALA A 47 11.61 -21.31 -3.02
C ALA A 47 10.95 -20.10 -3.70
N ALA A 48 10.30 -20.31 -4.84
CA ALA A 48 9.57 -19.26 -5.56
C ALA A 48 8.40 -18.71 -4.73
N LEU A 49 7.66 -19.58 -4.03
CA LEU A 49 6.56 -19.18 -3.14
C LEU A 49 7.09 -18.37 -1.95
N SER A 50 8.13 -18.84 -1.27
CA SER A 50 8.75 -18.11 -0.15
C SER A 50 9.29 -16.74 -0.58
N ALA A 51 9.89 -16.64 -1.77
CA ALA A 51 10.30 -15.36 -2.33
C ALA A 51 9.12 -14.44 -2.65
N LEU A 52 7.98 -15.00 -3.10
CA LEU A 52 6.76 -14.23 -3.35
C LEU A 52 6.12 -13.74 -2.05
N GLU A 53 6.05 -14.58 -1.02
CA GLU A 53 5.57 -14.23 0.32
C GLU A 53 6.38 -13.06 0.89
N GLY A 54 7.72 -13.16 0.91
CA GLY A 54 8.57 -12.06 1.38
C GLY A 54 8.42 -10.77 0.57
N ARG A 55 8.16 -10.85 -0.74
CA ARG A 55 7.86 -9.68 -1.57
C ARG A 55 6.50 -9.06 -1.23
N LEU A 56 5.50 -9.87 -0.90
CA LEU A 56 4.19 -9.39 -0.50
C LEU A 56 4.25 -8.72 0.87
N ASP A 57 4.92 -9.33 1.83
CA ASP A 57 5.13 -8.77 3.16
C ASP A 57 5.83 -7.41 3.08
N GLY A 58 6.94 -7.31 2.33
CA GLY A 58 7.63 -6.04 2.14
C GLY A 58 6.79 -4.97 1.41
N ARG A 59 5.87 -5.38 0.52
CA ARG A 59 4.93 -4.44 -0.11
C ARG A 59 3.84 -3.98 0.86
N ILE A 60 3.38 -4.85 1.75
CA ILE A 60 2.39 -4.51 2.78
C ILE A 60 3.00 -3.50 3.76
N GLU A 61 4.19 -3.76 4.29
CA GLU A 61 4.91 -2.84 5.18
C GLU A 61 5.14 -1.46 4.54
N ASN A 62 5.51 -1.44 3.25
CA ASN A 62 5.67 -0.19 2.50
C ASN A 62 4.35 0.58 2.38
N LEU A 63 3.23 -0.11 2.11
CA LEU A 63 1.91 0.50 2.02
C LEU A 63 1.46 1.04 3.37
N GLU A 64 1.65 0.29 4.46
CA GLU A 64 1.36 0.73 5.82
C GLU A 64 2.11 2.02 6.16
N THR A 65 3.44 2.03 5.94
CA THR A 65 4.28 3.22 6.17
C THR A 65 3.79 4.43 5.37
N ARG A 66 3.42 4.22 4.09
CA ARG A 66 2.91 5.29 3.22
C ARG A 66 1.55 5.80 3.65
N LEU A 67 0.67 4.92 4.12
CA LEU A 67 -0.66 5.28 4.62
C LEU A 67 -0.54 6.09 5.91
N GLU A 68 0.30 5.66 6.85
CA GLU A 68 0.58 6.45 8.06
C GLU A 68 1.10 7.85 7.73
N ALA A 69 2.05 7.95 6.79
CA ALA A 69 2.60 9.24 6.36
C ALA A 69 1.51 10.15 5.76
N LYS A 70 0.63 9.60 4.91
CA LYS A 70 -0.49 10.34 4.31
C LYS A 70 -1.53 10.78 5.33
N ILE A 71 -1.80 9.96 6.34
CA ILE A 71 -2.70 10.34 7.44
C ILE A 71 -2.11 11.51 8.21
N ARG A 72 -0.83 11.43 8.62
CA ARG A 72 -0.14 12.53 9.32
C ARG A 72 -0.10 13.81 8.48
N GLU A 73 0.18 13.71 7.18
CA GLU A 73 0.15 14.84 6.26
C GLU A 73 -1.26 15.48 6.18
N GLY A 74 -2.29 14.65 6.07
CA GLY A 74 -3.69 15.08 6.07
C GLY A 74 -4.09 15.79 7.36
N ASP A 75 -3.73 15.21 8.51
CA ASP A 75 -4.02 15.78 9.84
C ASP A 75 -3.34 17.14 10.01
N ALA A 76 -2.07 17.26 9.62
CA ALA A 76 -1.33 18.53 9.67
C ALA A 76 -1.96 19.59 8.75
N ALA A 77 -2.37 19.19 7.54
CA ALA A 77 -3.04 20.09 6.60
C ALA A 77 -4.41 20.56 7.13
N LEU A 78 -5.18 19.68 7.78
CA LEU A 78 -6.45 20.03 8.39
C LEU A 78 -6.26 20.96 9.60
N ALA A 79 -5.30 20.67 10.48
CA ALA A 79 -4.95 21.53 11.61
C ALA A 79 -4.59 22.95 11.13
N GLY A 80 -3.69 23.06 10.15
CA GLY A 80 -3.32 24.37 9.60
C GLY A 80 -4.49 25.13 8.95
N ARG A 81 -5.46 24.42 8.35
CA ARG A 81 -6.69 25.04 7.83
C ARG A 81 -7.61 25.53 8.95
N ILE A 82 -7.71 24.79 10.06
CA ILE A 82 -8.47 25.20 11.24
C ILE A 82 -7.85 26.45 11.85
N ASP A 83 -6.54 26.45 12.11
CA ASP A 83 -5.81 27.62 12.64
C ASP A 83 -6.01 28.85 11.73
N GLY A 84 -5.93 28.65 10.41
CA GLY A 84 -6.15 29.69 9.42
C GLY A 84 -7.59 30.23 9.39
N LEU A 85 -8.59 29.41 9.72
CA LEU A 85 -9.99 29.84 9.86
C LEU A 85 -10.21 30.58 11.17
N GLU A 86 -9.64 30.10 12.27
CA GLU A 86 -9.69 30.76 13.59
C GLU A 86 -9.13 32.18 13.51
N ALA A 87 -7.94 32.35 12.91
CA ALA A 87 -7.34 33.67 12.72
C ALA A 87 -8.20 34.62 11.86
N LYS A 88 -8.90 34.09 10.84
CA LYS A 88 -9.83 34.90 10.03
C LYS A 88 -11.06 35.32 10.83
N ILE A 89 -11.60 34.42 11.65
CA ILE A 89 -12.75 34.71 12.52
C ILE A 89 -12.38 35.79 13.54
N GLU A 90 -11.23 35.67 14.21
CA GLU A 90 -10.73 36.68 15.15
C GLU A 90 -10.57 38.05 14.49
N ARG A 91 -9.95 38.08 13.30
CA ARG A 91 -9.77 39.31 12.53
C ARG A 91 -11.10 39.97 12.18
N LEU A 92 -12.08 39.19 11.72
CA LEU A 92 -13.41 39.71 11.40
C LEU A 92 -14.12 40.23 12.65
N SER A 93 -14.04 39.51 13.76
CA SER A 93 -14.62 39.91 15.05
C SER A 93 -14.04 41.24 15.54
N LEU A 94 -12.71 41.41 15.48
CA LEU A 94 -12.05 42.67 15.84
C LEU A 94 -12.48 43.81 14.90
N GLN A 95 -12.50 43.58 13.59
CA GLN A 95 -12.92 44.59 12.61
C GLN A 95 -14.37 45.04 12.83
N LEU A 96 -15.28 44.10 13.12
CA LEU A 96 -16.67 44.43 13.45
C LEU A 96 -16.76 45.23 14.74
N THR A 97 -16.06 44.81 15.80
CA THR A 97 -16.04 45.51 17.08
C THR A 97 -15.56 46.96 16.93
N VAL A 98 -14.47 47.18 16.19
CA VAL A 98 -13.94 48.52 15.92
C VAL A 98 -14.92 49.35 15.09
N ARG A 99 -15.50 48.79 14.03
CA ARG A 99 -16.46 49.50 13.17
C ARG A 99 -17.73 49.90 13.93
N LEU A 100 -18.27 49.00 14.74
CA LEU A 100 -19.44 49.28 15.57
C LEU A 100 -19.11 50.34 16.63
N GLY A 101 -17.95 50.24 17.29
CA GLY A 101 -17.49 51.27 18.23
C GLY A 101 -17.37 52.65 17.58
N ALA A 102 -16.75 52.73 16.39
CA ALA A 102 -16.63 53.97 15.64
C ALA A 102 -17.99 54.56 15.23
N LEU A 103 -18.94 53.72 14.78
CA LEU A 103 -20.30 54.14 14.44
C LEU A 103 -21.05 54.67 15.67
N MET A 104 -20.90 54.05 16.83
CA MET A 104 -21.51 54.52 18.07
C MET A 104 -20.97 55.89 18.50
N VAL A 105 -19.65 56.07 18.46
CA VAL A 105 -19.01 57.36 18.78
C VAL A 105 -19.46 58.44 17.79
N ALA A 106 -19.50 58.15 16.49
CA ALA A 106 -19.98 59.08 15.48
C ALA A 106 -21.46 59.44 15.67
N GLY A 107 -22.30 58.46 15.96
CA GLY A 107 -23.73 58.65 16.23
C GLY A 107 -23.99 59.53 17.46
N ILE A 108 -23.29 59.27 18.57
CA ILE A 108 -23.39 60.09 19.78
C ILE A 108 -22.89 61.52 19.52
N GLY A 109 -21.76 61.67 18.81
CA GLY A 109 -21.22 62.98 18.45
C GLY A 109 -22.18 63.80 17.58
N ALA A 110 -22.81 63.16 16.59
CA ALA A 110 -23.82 63.81 15.75
C ALA A 110 -25.04 64.26 16.56
N LEU A 111 -25.56 63.41 17.46
CA LEU A 111 -26.69 63.76 18.33
C LEU A 111 -26.37 64.95 19.26
N ALA A 112 -25.16 64.97 19.85
CA ALA A 112 -24.73 66.06 20.72
C ALA A 112 -24.62 67.40 19.98
N LEU A 113 -24.18 67.39 18.71
CA LEU A 113 -24.12 68.59 17.88
C LEU A 113 -25.52 69.13 17.55
N ILE A 114 -26.50 68.26 17.29
CA ILE A 114 -27.89 68.67 17.01
C ILE A 114 -28.52 69.33 18.25
N GLN A 115 -28.32 68.78 19.45
CA GLN A 115 -28.87 69.37 20.68
C GLN A 115 -28.31 70.75 21.02
N ARG A 116 -27.08 71.08 20.57
CA ARG A 116 -26.45 72.39 20.82
C ARG A 116 -26.97 73.50 19.89
N LEU A 117 -27.59 73.14 18.78
CA LEU A 117 -28.08 74.08 17.75
C LEU A 117 -29.57 74.43 17.88
N ASN A 118 -30.32 73.68 18.70
CA ASN A 118 -31.69 74.02 19.12
C ASN A 118 -31.69 74.73 20.47
#